data_AF-A0A919KCB8-F1
#
_entry.id   AF-A0A919KCB8-F1
#
_cell.length_a   1.000
_cell.length_b   1.000
_cell.length_c   1.000
_cell.angle_alpha   90.00
_cell.angle_beta   90.00
_cell.angle_gamma   90.00
#
_symmetry.space_group_name_H-M   'P 1'
#
loop_
_entity.id
_entity.type
_entity.pdbx_description
1 polymer ?
#
loop_
_entity_poly.entity_id
_entity_poly.type
_entity_poly.pdbx_seq_one_letter_code
_entity_poly.pdbx_strand_id
1 'polypeptide(L)'
;MIDEWMLHVAATPHEVEDVLADLCLHKRARPVADRDYPTCLAGGGSPDEPPAWLCFVRAELEQRGHRTRWCTPWCAHDGVTPGRRTAPRRAA
;
A
#
# COMPACT_ATOMS: atom_id res chain seq x y z
N MET A 1 -18.80 2.79 -2.97
CA MET A 1 -17.85 1.77 -2.48
C MET A 1 -16.48 2.42 -2.52
N ILE A 2 -15.72 2.35 -1.44
CA ILE A 2 -14.33 2.80 -1.43
C ILE A 2 -13.52 1.58 -1.83
N ASP A 3 -12.84 1.65 -2.97
CA ASP A 3 -11.86 0.64 -3.34
C ASP A 3 -10.52 0.97 -2.67
N GLU A 4 -9.85 -0.08 -2.23
CA GLU A 4 -8.54 0.03 -1.60
C GLU A 4 -7.46 -0.04 -2.66
N TRP A 5 -6.71 1.05 -2.81
CA TRP A 5 -5.58 1.12 -3.72
C TRP A 5 -4.30 0.77 -2.98
N MET A 6 -3.47 -0.08 -3.58
CA MET A 6 -2.19 -0.48 -3.03
C MET A 6 -1.03 -0.10 -3.95
N LEU A 7 0.05 0.42 -3.34
CA LEU A 7 1.29 0.79 -3.99
C LEU A 7 2.44 0.01 -3.37
N HIS A 8 3.08 -0.84 -4.18
CA HIS A 8 4.33 -1.50 -3.86
C HIS A 8 5.51 -0.57 -4.09
N VAL A 9 6.47 -0.60 -3.17
CA VAL A 9 7.67 0.23 -3.21
C VAL A 9 8.89 -0.66 -3.02
N ALA A 10 9.86 -0.54 -3.92
CA ALA A 10 11.17 -1.16 -3.80
C ALA A 10 12.10 -0.34 -2.88
N ALA A 11 11.62 -0.08 -1.66
CA ALA A 11 12.32 0.60 -0.58
C ALA A 11 11.93 -0.05 0.75
N THR A 12 12.78 0.11 1.77
CA THR A 12 12.49 -0.38 3.12
C THR A 12 11.37 0.42 3.78
N PRO A 13 10.68 -0.14 4.80
CA PRO A 13 9.61 0.59 5.49
C PRO A 13 10.10 1.92 6.07
N HIS A 14 11.33 1.94 6.59
CA HIS A 14 11.93 3.13 7.18
C HIS A 14 12.15 4.25 6.14
N GLU A 15 12.69 3.94 4.96
CA GLU A 15 12.85 4.92 3.87
C GLU A 15 11.50 5.48 3.41
N VAL A 16 10.46 4.63 3.36
CA VAL A 16 9.11 5.07 3.02
C VAL A 16 8.50 5.92 4.14
N GLU A 17 8.74 5.60 5.41
CA GLU A 17 8.31 6.45 6.54
C GLU A 17 8.95 7.83 6.49
N ASP A 18 10.24 7.93 6.17
CA ASP A 18 10.94 9.20 6.04
C ASP A 18 10.33 10.07 4.93
N VAL A 19 10.05 9.47 3.77
CA VAL A 19 9.34 10.16 2.67
C VAL A 19 7.96 10.61 3.12
N LEU A 20 7.18 9.76 3.80
CA LEU A 20 5.86 10.14 4.31
C LEU A 20 5.96 11.24 5.39
N ALA A 21 7.01 11.26 6.19
CA ALA A 21 7.25 12.29 7.18
C ALA A 21 7.55 13.63 6.51
N ASP A 22 8.45 13.66 5.53
CA ASP A 22 8.79 14.85 4.72
C ASP A 22 7.54 15.46 4.07
N LEU A 23 6.65 14.61 3.55
CA LEU A 23 5.42 15.03 2.88
C LEU A 23 4.26 15.33 3.86
N CYS A 24 4.48 15.21 5.17
CA CYS A 24 3.45 15.37 6.20
C CYS A 24 2.27 14.38 6.06
N LEU A 25 2.52 13.19 5.50
CA LEU A 25 1.56 12.11 5.25
C LEU A 25 1.69 10.93 6.23
N HIS A 26 2.62 10.97 7.18
CA HIS A 26 2.85 9.92 8.20
C HIS A 26 1.62 9.53 9.05
N LYS A 27 0.57 10.37 9.09
CA LYS A 27 -0.70 10.04 9.76
C LYS A 27 -1.73 9.36 8.85
N ARG A 28 -1.52 9.40 7.53
CA ARG A 28 -2.46 8.88 6.52
C ARG A 28 -2.15 7.45 6.10
N ALA A 29 -0.89 7.03 6.18
CA ALA A 29 -0.46 5.70 5.79
C ALA A 29 0.59 5.18 6.77
N ARG A 30 0.59 3.86 6.97
CA ARG A 30 1.70 3.15 7.58
C ARG A 30 2.25 2.16 6.54
N PRO A 31 3.55 2.19 6.25
CA PRO A 31 4.13 1.18 5.40
C PRO A 31 4.01 -0.19 6.05
N VAL A 32 3.62 -1.18 5.25
CA VAL A 32 3.54 -2.58 5.67
C VAL A 32 4.61 -3.34 4.91
N ALA A 33 5.43 -4.10 5.62
CA ALA A 33 6.42 -4.98 4.99
C ALA A 33 5.71 -6.09 4.20
N ASP A 34 6.14 -6.31 2.96
CA ASP A 34 5.67 -7.39 2.10
C ASP A 34 6.85 -8.32 1.77
N ARG A 35 6.58 -9.59 1.44
CA ARG A 35 7.63 -10.59 1.21
C ARG A 35 8.28 -10.44 -0.16
N ASP A 36 7.51 -9.99 -1.16
CA ASP A 36 7.92 -9.86 -2.55
C ASP A 36 8.32 -8.40 -2.89
N TYR A 37 7.79 -7.44 -2.14
CA TYR A 37 8.24 -6.04 -2.13
C TYR A 37 8.60 -5.59 -0.72
N PRO A 38 9.72 -4.88 -0.51
CA PRO A 38 10.13 -4.49 0.84
C PRO A 38 9.13 -3.56 1.54
N THR A 39 8.20 -2.88 0.84
CA THR A 39 7.13 -2.07 1.45
C THR A 39 5.88 -1.92 0.57
N CYS A 40 4.71 -1.89 1.21
CA CYS A 40 3.41 -1.52 0.63
C CYS A 40 2.80 -0.29 1.31
N LEU A 41 2.11 0.55 0.53
CA LEU A 41 1.21 1.61 1.00
C LEU A 41 -0.21 1.36 0.51
N ALA A 42 -1.20 1.54 1.39
CA ALA A 42 -2.61 1.39 1.07
C ALA A 42 -3.38 2.70 1.30
N GLY A 43 -4.36 2.97 0.44
CA GLY A 43 -5.21 4.15 0.55
C GLY A 43 -6.60 3.94 -0.04
N GLY A 44 -7.62 4.41 0.67
CA GLY A 44 -8.99 4.43 0.16
C GLY A 44 -9.16 5.49 -0.93
N GLY A 45 -9.65 5.07 -2.09
CA GLY A 45 -9.90 5.93 -3.26
C GLY A 45 -11.27 5.68 -3.89
N SER A 46 -11.48 6.27 -5.07
CA SER A 46 -12.62 5.89 -5.90
C SER A 46 -12.33 4.56 -6.60
N PRO A 47 -13.35 3.86 -7.14
CA PRO A 47 -13.13 2.63 -7.91
C PRO A 47 -12.23 2.83 -9.13
N ASP A 48 -12.29 4.01 -9.73
CA ASP A 48 -11.62 4.32 -11.00
C ASP A 48 -10.27 5.02 -10.81
N GLU A 49 -10.01 5.61 -9.65
CA GLU A 49 -8.82 6.42 -9.41
C GLU A 49 -8.24 6.26 -7.99
N PRO A 50 -6.91 6.07 -7.87
CA PRO A 50 -6.22 6.11 -6.58
C PRO A 50 -6.36 7.49 -5.92
N PRO A 51 -6.28 7.55 -4.58
CA PRO A 51 -6.37 8.83 -3.89
C PRO A 51 -5.16 9.72 -4.23
N ALA A 52 -5.40 11.02 -4.42
CA ALA A 52 -4.39 11.97 -4.88
C ALA A 52 -3.10 11.98 -4.04
N TRP A 53 -3.20 11.77 -2.72
CA TRP A 53 -2.03 11.70 -1.85
C TRP A 53 -1.14 10.48 -2.16
N LEU A 54 -1.73 9.36 -2.58
CA LEU A 54 -0.98 8.13 -2.91
C LEU A 54 -0.30 8.27 -4.27
N CYS A 55 -0.94 8.96 -5.23
CA CYS A 55 -0.30 9.39 -6.48
C CYS A 55 0.88 10.33 -6.23
N PHE A 56 0.72 11.27 -5.30
CA PHE A 56 1.76 12.22 -4.95
C PHE A 56 2.96 11.53 -4.29
N VAL A 57 2.74 10.65 -3.31
CA VAL A 57 3.81 9.85 -2.69
C VAL A 57 4.53 9.00 -3.72
N ARG A 58 3.81 8.38 -4.66
CA ARG A 58 4.41 7.62 -5.75
C ARG A 58 5.38 8.47 -6.57
N ALA A 59 4.95 9.66 -6.98
CA ALA A 59 5.78 10.56 -7.78
C ALA A 59 7.04 10.99 -7.03
N GLU A 60 6.95 11.25 -5.73
CA GLU A 60 8.10 11.58 -4.88
C GLU A 60 9.07 10.40 -4.71
N LEU A 61 8.54 9.20 -4.49
CA LEU A 61 9.35 7.98 -4.40
C LEU A 61 10.11 7.71 -5.71
N GLU A 62 9.43 7.84 -6.86
CA GLU A 62 10.04 7.68 -8.18
C GLU A 62 11.11 8.75 -8.45
N GLN A 63 10.87 10.01 -8.06
CA GLN A 63 11.86 11.09 -8.15
C GLN A 63 13.11 10.82 -7.29
N ARG A 64 12.93 10.21 -6.12
CA ARG A 64 14.02 9.80 -5.22
C ARG A 64 14.72 8.51 -5.67
N GLY A 65 14.27 7.90 -6.78
CA GLY A 65 14.89 6.72 -7.40
C GLY A 65 14.31 5.38 -6.95
N HIS A 66 13.25 5.37 -6.15
CA HIS A 66 12.58 4.15 -5.74
C HIS A 66 11.60 3.67 -6.81
N ARG A 67 11.70 2.41 -7.20
CA ARG A 67 10.72 1.81 -8.12
C ARG A 67 9.40 1.58 -7.41
N THR A 68 8.30 1.92 -8.05
CA THR A 68 6.95 1.70 -7.53
C THR A 68 6.08 0.90 -8.49
N ARG A 69 5.05 0.25 -7.97
CA ARG A 69 4.07 -0.50 -8.78
C ARG A 69 2.69 -0.50 -8.12
N TRP A 70 1.66 -0.16 -8.88
CA TRP A 70 0.27 -0.34 -8.44
C TRP A 70 -0.09 -1.83 -8.35
N CYS A 71 -0.76 -2.25 -7.28
CA CYS A 71 -1.48 -3.52 -7.23
C CYS A 71 -2.96 -3.34 -6.91
N THR A 72 -3.74 -4.34 -7.33
CA THR A 72 -5.15 -4.48 -6.97
C THR A 72 -5.30 -4.99 -5.53
N PRO A 73 -6.41 -4.71 -4.83
CA PRO A 73 -6.65 -5.19 -3.48
C PRO A 73 -6.69 -6.74 -3.34
N TRP A 74 -6.83 -7.47 -4.45
CA TRP A 74 -6.85 -8.95 -4.52
C TRP A 74 -5.48 -9.57 -4.81
N CYS A 75 -4.44 -8.75 -4.92
CA CYS A 75 -3.07 -9.19 -5.07
C CYS A 75 -2.75 -10.08 -3.85
N ALA A 76 -2.38 -11.33 -4.07
CA ALA A 76 -2.21 -12.32 -3.01
C ALA A 76 -0.95 -12.00 -2.18
N HIS A 77 -1.09 -11.12 -1.20
CA HIS A 77 -0.04 -10.80 -0.25
C HIS A 77 -0.23 -11.69 0.98
N ASP A 78 0.79 -12.45 1.38
CA ASP A 78 0.79 -13.18 2.65
C ASP A 78 0.77 -12.17 3.81
N GLY A 79 -0.41 -11.78 4.29
CA GLY A 79 -0.59 -10.96 5.50
C GLY A 79 -1.40 -9.66 5.34
N VAL A 80 -1.66 -9.19 4.12
CA VAL A 80 -2.49 -8.00 3.84
C VAL A 80 -3.70 -8.44 3.02
N THR A 81 -4.62 -9.19 3.64
CA THR A 81 -5.94 -9.41 3.04
C THR A 81 -6.97 -8.61 3.83
N PRO A 82 -7.49 -7.48 3.31
CA PRO A 82 -8.66 -6.86 3.89
C PRO A 82 -9.86 -7.74 3.53
N GLY A 83 -10.18 -8.70 4.40
CA GLY A 83 -11.47 -9.41 4.34
C GLY A 83 -11.45 -10.93 4.17
N ARG A 84 -10.31 -11.63 4.29
CA ARG A 84 -10.39 -13.06 4.66
C ARG A 84 -10.64 -13.15 6.16
N ARG A 85 -11.86 -12.78 6.58
CA ARG A 85 -12.46 -13.47 7.72
C ARG A 85 -12.32 -14.95 7.36
N THR A 86 -11.44 -15.64 8.08
CA THR A 86 -11.45 -17.08 8.18
C THR A 86 -12.88 -17.42 8.58
N ALA A 87 -13.73 -17.73 7.58
CA ALA A 87 -14.94 -18.45 7.87
C ALA A 87 -14.46 -19.70 8.61
N PRO A 88 -14.91 -19.96 9.84
CA PRO A 88 -14.62 -21.24 10.46
C PRO A 88 -15.10 -22.29 9.47
N ARG A 89 -14.19 -23.15 9.01
CA ARG A 89 -14.56 -24.35 8.25
C ARG A 89 -15.55 -25.10 9.12
N ARG A 90 -16.85 -24.93 8.84
CA ARG A 90 -17.88 -25.81 9.36
C ARG A 90 -17.71 -27.14 8.64
N ALA A 91 -17.27 -28.11 9.44
CA ALA A 91 -17.56 -29.53 9.44
C ALA A 91 -17.75 -30.26 8.10
N ALA A 92 -16.96 -31.32 7.93
CA ALA A 92 -17.51 -32.66 7.74
C ALA A 92 -16.86 -33.57 8.79
#